data_AF-M1CEJ6-F1
#
_entry.id   AF-M1CEJ6-F1
#
_cell.length_a   1.000
_cell.length_b   1.000
_cell.length_c   1.000
_cell.angle_alpha   90.00
_cell.angle_beta   90.00
_cell.angle_gamma   90.00
#
_symmetry.space_group_name_H-M   'P 1'
#
loop_
_entity.id
_entity.type
_entity.pdbx_description
1 polymer ?
#
loop_
_entity_poly.entity_id
_entity_poly.type
_entity_poly.pdbx_seq_one_letter_code
_entity_poly.pdbx_strand_id
1 'polypeptide(L)' 'MTKNPAFHSRTKHIDIRYHFIRDLVASGSIMLKHCGTNEQVADILTKALPVGKHEFFRLQRE' A
#
# COMPACT_ATOMS: atom_id res chain seq x y z
N MET A 1 -19.37 -26.72 -8.94
CA MET A 1 -18.33 -25.76 -8.54
C MET A 1 -18.36 -24.59 -9.51
N THR A 2 -18.97 -23.47 -9.13
CA THR A 2 -19.09 -22.30 -9.98
C THR A 2 -17.72 -21.65 -10.18
N LYS A 3 -17.08 -21.91 -11.32
CA LYS A 3 -15.84 -21.22 -11.73
C LYS A 3 -16.22 -19.82 -12.17
N ASN A 4 -16.30 -18.88 -11.23
CA ASN A 4 -16.47 -17.47 -11.57
C ASN A 4 -15.12 -16.90 -12.06
N PRO A 5 -14.93 -16.67 -13.38
CA PRO A 5 -13.63 -16.33 -13.95
C PRO A 5 -13.12 -14.97 -13.46
N ALA A 6 -14.04 -14.06 -13.12
CA ALA A 6 -13.71 -12.74 -12.60
C ALA A 6 -13.06 -12.81 -11.21
N PHE A 7 -13.51 -13.73 -10.35
CA PHE A 7 -12.89 -13.93 -9.03
C PHE A 7 -11.54 -14.62 -9.15
N HIS A 8 -11.43 -15.63 -10.04
CA HIS A 8 -10.16 -16.31 -10.27
C HIS A 8 -9.06 -15.35 -10.80
N SER A 9 -9.43 -14.43 -11.70
CA SER A 9 -8.50 -13.43 -12.23
C SER A 9 -8.03 -12.44 -11.16
N ARG A 10 -8.96 -11.90 -10.34
CA ARG A 10 -8.60 -10.98 -9.24
C ARG A 10 -7.67 -11.62 -8.21
N THR A 11 -7.96 -12.85 -7.79
CA THR A 11 -7.09 -13.60 -6.87
C THR A 11 -5.73 -13.84 -7.49
N LYS A 12 -5.67 -14.25 -8.76
CA LYS A 12 -4.41 -14.46 -9.48
C LYS A 12 -3.54 -13.19 -9.54
N HIS A 13 -4.14 -12.01 -9.75
CA HIS A 13 -3.37 -10.76 -9.76
C HIS A 13 -2.78 -10.39 -8.40
N ILE A 14 -3.50 -10.70 -7.31
CA ILE A 14 -2.98 -10.50 -5.94
C ILE A 14 -1.80 -11.45 -5.70
N ASP A 15 -1.97 -12.74 -6.01
CA ASP A 15 -0.94 -13.75 -5.77
C ASP A 15 0.36 -13.42 -6.54
N ILE A 16 0.23 -13.06 -7.83
CA ILE A 16 1.39 -12.70 -8.66
C ILE A 16 2.13 -11.49 -8.08
N ARG A 17 1.40 -10.42 -7.73
CA ARG A 17 2.03 -9.20 -7.17
C ARG A 17 2.66 -9.47 -5.82
N TYR A 18 2.01 -10.28 -4.98
CA TYR A 18 2.53 -10.65 -3.67
C TYR A 18 3.86 -11.40 -3.78
N HIS A 19 3.91 -12.45 -4.59
CA HIS A 19 5.13 -13.24 -4.78
C HIS A 19 6.26 -12.40 -5.35
N PHE A 20 5.97 -11.57 -6.37
CA PHE A 20 6.96 -10.69 -6.97
C PHE A 20 7.58 -9.72 -5.95
N ILE A 21 6.76 -9.03 -5.14
CA ILE A 21 7.27 -8.10 -4.11
C ILE A 21 8.08 -8.86 -3.06
N ARG A 22 7.61 -10.03 -2.63
CA ARG A 22 8.29 -10.83 -1.61
C ARG A 22 9.67 -11.28 -2.09
N ASP A 23 9.79 -11.66 -3.35
CA ASP A 23 11.08 -12.08 -3.93
C ASP A 23 12.05 -10.89 -4.03
N LEU A 24 11.58 -9.69 -4.39
CA LEU A 24 12.39 -8.46 -4.38
C LEU A 24 12.86 -8.05 -2.98
N VAL A 25 12.05 -8.32 -1.96
CA VAL A 25 12.44 -8.10 -0.56
C VAL A 25 13.47 -9.14 -0.13
N ALA A 26 13.28 -10.42 -0.49
CA ALA A 26 14.22 -11.49 -0.17
C ALA A 26 15.57 -11.32 -0.87
N SER A 27 15.59 -10.79 -2.11
CA SER A 27 16.82 -10.46 -2.83
C SER A 27 17.51 -9.18 -2.32
N GLY A 28 16.91 -8.47 -1.37
CA GLY A 28 17.41 -7.20 -0.85
C GLY A 28 17.26 -6.02 -1.82
N SER A 29 16.59 -6.21 -2.96
CA SER A 29 16.33 -5.14 -3.93
C SER A 29 15.32 -4.13 -3.40
N ILE A 30 14.44 -4.53 -2.47
CA ILE A 30 13.52 -3.66 -1.75
C ILE A 30 13.73 -3.86 -0.24
N MET A 31 13.90 -2.77 0.50
CA MET A 31 13.87 -2.78 1.96
C MET A 31 12.51 -2.30 2.45
N LEU A 32 11.81 -3.14 3.23
CA LEU A 32 10.59 -2.72 3.90
C LEU A 32 10.93 -1.93 5.17
N LYS A 33 10.34 -0.74 5.31
CA LYS A 33 10.43 0.06 6.53
C LYS A 33 9.02 0.26 7.09
N HIS A 34 8.88 0.03 8.39
CA HIS A 34 7.65 0.35 9.09
C HIS A 34 7.45 1.87 9.11
N CYS A 35 6.24 2.32 8.81
CA CYS A 35 5.84 3.72 8.87
C CYS A 35 4.65 3.82 9.82
N GLY A 36 4.78 4.61 10.89
CA GLY A 36 3.71 4.79 11.86
C GLY A 36 2.51 5.54 11.28
N THR A 37 1.33 5.37 11.86
CA THR A 37 0.08 6.02 11.40
C THR A 37 0.13 7.54 11.41
N ASN A 38 1.00 8.15 12.21
CA ASN A 38 1.18 9.61 12.23
C ASN A 38 2.22 10.10 11.22
N GLU A 39 2.97 9.20 10.60
CA GLU A 39 4.02 9.48 9.63
C GLU A 39 3.64 9.03 8.22
N GLN A 40 2.50 8.32 8.09
CA GLN A 40 2.01 7.80 6.82
C GLN A 40 1.43 8.90 5.94
N VAL A 41 2.30 9.65 5.25
CA VAL A 41 1.94 10.78 4.37
C VAL A 41 0.93 10.39 3.28
N ALA A 42 0.93 9.13 2.83
CA ALA A 42 -0.05 8.62 1.86
C ALA A 42 -1.51 8.75 2.31
N ASP A 43 -1.75 8.88 3.61
CA ASP A 43 -3.09 9.06 4.17
C ASP A 43 -3.77 10.34 3.65
N ILE A 44 -3.00 11.38 3.30
CA ILE A 44 -3.57 12.62 2.72
C ILE A 44 -4.28 12.38 1.38
N LEU A 45 -3.86 11.34 0.64
CA LEU A 45 -4.41 11.01 -0.68
C LEU A 45 -5.44 9.89 -0.63
N THR A 46 -5.49 9.13 0.46
CA THR A 46 -6.25 7.87 0.53
C THR A 46 -7.36 7.89 1.58
N LYS A 47 -7.34 8.85 2.51
CA LYS A 47 -8.28 8.94 3.63
C LYS A 47 -8.86 10.35 3.74
N ALA A 48 -10.09 10.42 4.25
CA ALA A 48 -10.64 11.68 4.74
C ALA A 48 -10.04 11.98 6.12
N LEU A 49 -9.08 12.90 6.18
CA LEU A 49 -8.38 13.28 7.41
C LEU A 49 -9.05 14.48 8.09
N PRO A 50 -9.06 14.56 9.42
CA PRO A 50 -9.40 15.78 10.13
C PRO A 50 -8.50 16.93 9.69
N VAL A 51 -9.03 18.16 9.66
CA VAL A 51 -8.33 19.35 9.15
C VAL A 51 -6.93 19.49 9.74
N GLY A 52 -6.77 19.34 11.06
CA GLY A 52 -5.45 19.45 11.69
C GLY A 52 -4.42 18.43 11.19
N LYS A 53 -4.83 17.19 10.91
CA LYS A 53 -3.93 16.14 10.40
C LYS A 53 -3.64 16.32 8.90
N HIS A 54 -4.61 16.82 8.14
CA HIS A 54 -4.42 17.19 6.75
C HIS A 54 -3.41 18.34 6.60
N GLU A 55 -3.56 19.40 7.40
CA GLU A 55 -2.64 20.55 7.41
C GLU A 55 -1.24 20.14 7.88
N PHE A 56 -1.12 19.28 8.90
CA PHE A 56 0.15 18.73 9.34
C PHE A 56 0.94 18.07 8.19
N PHE A 57 0.30 17.18 7.41
CA PHE A 57 0.96 16.54 6.27
C PHE A 57 1.20 17.48 5.09
N ARG A 58 0.39 18.53 4.92
CA ARG A 58 0.62 19.53 3.86
C ARG A 58 1.90 20.33 4.12
N LEU A 59 2.14 20.71 5.36
CA LEU A 59 3.30 21.53 5.76
C LEU A 59 4.62 20.75 5.78
N GLN A 60 4.61 19.42 5.85
CA GLN A 60 5.83 18.60 5.79
C GLN A 60 6.52 18.56 4.41
N ARG A 61 5.96 19.21 3.39
CA ARG A 61 6.55 19.29 2.03
C ARG A 61 7.40 20.53 1.78
N GLU A 62 7.45 21.47 2.73
CA GLU A 62 8.33 22.66 2.71
C GLU A 62 9.55 22.42 3.60
#